data_AF-F0WTX9-F1
#
_entry.id   AF-F0WTX9-F1
#
_cell.length_a   1.000
_cell.length_b   1.000
_cell.length_c   1.000
_cell.angle_alpha   90.00
_cell.angle_beta   90.00
_cell.angle_gamma   90.00
#
_symmetry.space_group_name_H-M   'P 1'
#
loop_
_entity.id
_entity.type
_entity.pdbx_description
1 polymer ?
#
loop_
_entity_poly.entity_id
_entity_poly.type
_entity_poly.pdbx_seq_one_letter_code
_entity_poly.pdbx_strand_id
1 'polypeptide(L)'
;MSDDTIAIQRLRQERKNWRRDHPAGFWARPVAKEDGSLNIMMWQAGIPGKAGTGETRRSLNKDWKPSVTIKQILKGIQDLLDAPNMNDPAQREPYLDLKNTPDVYKRKVRQIALKNRDT
;
A
#
# COMPACT_ATOMS: atom_id res chain seq x y z
N MET A 1 -10.84 11.04 31.12
CA MET A 1 -9.92 11.13 29.96
C MET A 1 -9.70 9.71 29.47
N SER A 2 -9.92 9.40 28.19
CA SER A 2 -9.59 8.07 27.70
C SER A 2 -8.07 7.94 27.71
N ASP A 3 -7.54 6.88 28.36
CA ASP A 3 -6.11 6.53 28.31
C ASP A 3 -5.78 5.98 26.93
N ASP A 4 -5.79 6.87 25.93
CA ASP A 4 -5.38 6.55 24.58
C ASP A 4 -3.89 6.23 24.61
N THR A 5 -3.54 4.97 24.32
CA THR A 5 -2.15 4.52 24.21
C THR A 5 -1.39 5.34 23.17
N ILE A 6 -0.05 5.38 23.26
CA ILE A 6 0.82 6.06 22.29
C ILE A 6 0.51 5.61 20.85
N ALA A 7 0.18 4.33 20.66
CA ALA A 7 -0.24 3.81 19.36
C ALA A 7 -1.53 4.45 18.84
N ILE A 8 -2.57 4.53 19.68
CA ILE A 8 -3.85 5.17 19.33
C ILE A 8 -3.65 6.65 19.01
N GLN A 9 -2.89 7.37 19.84
CA GLN A 9 -2.59 8.79 19.62
C GLN A 9 -1.89 9.01 18.28
N ARG A 10 -0.89 8.18 17.95
CA ARG A 10 -0.19 8.26 16.66
C ARG A 10 -1.12 7.96 15.49
N LEU A 11 -1.94 6.91 15.57
CA LEU A 11 -2.86 6.55 14.48
C LEU A 11 -3.93 7.62 14.23
N ARG A 12 -4.42 8.28 15.29
CA ARG A 12 -5.29 9.47 15.15
C ARG A 12 -4.58 10.61 14.42
N GLN A 13 -3.32 10.87 14.74
CA GLN A 13 -2.52 11.88 14.05
C GLN A 13 -2.28 11.53 12.58
N GLU A 14 -1.97 10.26 12.26
CA GLU A 14 -1.84 9.78 10.88
C GLU A 14 -3.15 9.96 10.10
N ARG A 15 -4.31 9.66 10.71
CA ARG A 15 -5.64 9.92 10.10
C ARG A 15 -5.86 11.40 9.81
N LYS A 16 -5.48 12.29 10.73
CA LYS A 16 -5.57 13.75 10.53
C LYS A 16 -4.65 14.20 9.39
N ASN A 17 -3.41 13.72 9.37
CA ASN A 17 -2.44 14.02 8.31
C ASN A 17 -2.94 13.52 6.94
N TRP A 18 -3.46 12.30 6.86
CA TRP A 18 -4.00 11.70 5.63
C TRP A 18 -5.19 12.48 5.08
N ARG A 19 -6.14 12.87 5.95
CA ARG A 19 -7.30 13.67 5.56
C ARG A 19 -6.92 15.07 5.06
N ARG A 20 -5.83 15.63 5.60
CA ARG A 20 -5.29 16.92 5.14
C ARG A 20 -4.63 16.78 3.77
N ASP A 21 -3.86 15.72 3.57
CA ASP A 21 -3.13 15.50 2.32
C ASP A 21 -2.79 14.01 2.12
N HIS A 22 -3.18 13.47 0.98
CA HIS A 22 -2.79 12.15 0.50
C HIS A 22 -2.68 12.16 -1.04
N PRO A 23 -1.90 11.23 -1.64
CA PRO A 23 -1.70 11.22 -3.09
C PRO A 23 -3.01 10.88 -3.82
N ALA A 24 -3.21 11.49 -4.99
CA ALA A 24 -4.41 11.26 -5.80
C ALA A 24 -4.65 9.76 -6.10
N GLY A 25 -5.91 9.33 -6.00
CA GLY A 25 -6.35 7.95 -6.22
C GLY A 25 -6.09 6.98 -5.07
N PHE A 26 -5.26 7.35 -4.07
CA PHE A 26 -5.11 6.56 -2.86
C PHE A 26 -6.26 6.81 -1.90
N TRP A 27 -6.66 5.79 -1.15
CA TRP A 27 -7.55 5.96 0.00
C TRP A 27 -7.11 5.08 1.16
N ALA A 28 -7.37 5.52 2.39
CA ALA A 28 -7.10 4.76 3.61
C ALA A 28 -8.06 5.21 4.71
N ARG A 29 -8.72 4.25 5.37
CA ARG A 29 -9.67 4.53 6.45
C ARG A 29 -9.68 3.42 7.51
N PRO A 30 -9.88 3.77 8.79
CA PRO A 30 -10.16 2.77 9.82
C PRO A 30 -11.44 2.01 9.53
N VAL A 31 -11.48 0.74 9.91
CA VAL A 31 -12.65 -0.12 9.78
C VAL A 31 -13.70 0.29 10.82
N ALA A 32 -14.97 0.31 10.42
CA ALA A 32 -16.08 0.49 11.35
C ALA A 32 -16.33 -0.81 12.12
N LYS A 33 -16.55 -0.70 13.43
CA LYS A 33 -17.04 -1.80 14.27
C LYS A 33 -18.57 -1.91 14.12
N GLU A 34 -19.13 -3.00 14.65
CA GLU A 34 -20.58 -3.25 14.67
C GLU A 34 -21.36 -2.14 15.37
N ASP A 35 -20.77 -1.50 16.38
CA ASP A 35 -21.35 -0.38 17.12
C ASP A 35 -21.29 0.98 16.39
N GLY A 36 -20.76 1.01 15.15
CA GLY A 36 -20.56 2.23 14.36
C GLY A 36 -19.33 3.05 14.76
N SER A 37 -18.64 2.72 15.85
CA SER A 37 -17.35 3.32 16.20
C SER A 37 -16.24 2.84 15.27
N LEU A 38 -15.12 3.56 15.23
CA LEU A 38 -13.98 3.18 14.38
C LEU A 38 -12.98 2.31 15.16
N ASN A 39 -12.60 1.17 14.60
CA ASN A 39 -11.44 0.44 15.03
C ASN A 39 -10.16 1.09 14.48
N ILE A 40 -9.59 2.02 15.26
CA ILE A 40 -8.40 2.78 14.83
C ILE A 40 -7.16 1.90 14.60
N MET A 41 -7.16 0.67 15.11
CA MET A 41 -6.06 -0.29 14.94
C MET A 41 -6.17 -1.11 13.64
N MET A 42 -7.30 -1.07 12.94
CA MET A 42 -7.54 -1.84 11.72
C MET A 42 -7.95 -0.91 10.58
N TRP A 43 -7.23 -0.97 9.46
CA TRP A 43 -7.42 -0.07 8.33
C TRP A 43 -7.66 -0.84 7.04
N GLN A 44 -8.52 -0.29 6.21
CA GLN A 44 -8.62 -0.64 4.79
C GLN A 44 -7.99 0.48 3.97
N ALA A 45 -7.29 0.11 2.91
CA ALA A 45 -6.66 1.05 2.01
C ALA A 45 -6.77 0.56 0.56
N GLY A 46 -6.82 1.52 -0.36
CA GLY A 46 -6.72 1.28 -1.80
C GLY A 46 -5.54 2.02 -2.39
N ILE A 47 -4.80 1.32 -3.24
CA ILE A 47 -3.59 1.80 -3.89
C ILE A 47 -3.84 1.74 -5.40
N PRO A 48 -3.85 2.88 -6.10
CA PRO A 48 -4.02 2.89 -7.54
C PRO A 48 -2.75 2.35 -8.22
N GLY A 49 -2.91 1.71 -9.38
CA GLY A 49 -1.77 1.43 -10.26
C GLY A 49 -1.10 2.73 -10.73
N LYS A 50 0.22 2.72 -10.96
CA LYS A 50 0.90 3.88 -11.56
C LYS A 50 0.52 4.02 -13.04
N ALA A 51 0.21 5.26 -13.45
CA ALA A 51 -0.05 5.57 -14.86
C ALA A 51 1.28 5.76 -15.60
N GLY A 52 1.54 4.92 -16.60
CA GLY A 52 2.79 4.93 -17.37
C GLY A 52 3.99 4.46 -16.54
N THR A 53 4.63 3.38 -16.97
CA THR A 53 5.83 2.81 -16.32
C THR A 53 7.08 3.64 -16.64
N GLY A 54 7.06 4.92 -16.27
CA GLY A 54 8.13 5.90 -16.51
C GLY A 54 8.60 6.53 -15.19
N GLU A 55 9.64 5.92 -14.62
CA GLU A 55 10.63 6.51 -13.71
C GLU A 55 10.13 7.32 -12.49
N THR A 56 10.08 6.65 -11.33
CA THR A 56 10.71 7.16 -10.10
C THR A 56 10.96 5.96 -9.18
N ARG A 57 12.21 5.50 -9.08
CA ARG A 57 12.64 4.48 -8.10
C ARG A 57 12.82 5.15 -6.74
N ARG A 58 11.79 5.13 -5.89
CA ARG A 58 11.99 5.29 -4.45
C ARG A 58 11.94 3.91 -3.83
N SER A 59 13.11 3.29 -3.68
CA SER A 59 13.22 2.14 -2.78
C SER A 59 12.95 2.67 -1.37
N LEU A 60 11.84 2.28 -0.75
CA LEU A 60 11.78 2.35 0.70
C LEU A 60 12.93 1.49 1.23
N ASN A 61 13.71 2.02 2.16
CA ASN A 61 14.63 1.19 2.91
C ASN A 61 13.84 0.06 3.59
N LYS A 62 14.40 -1.14 3.62
CA LYS A 62 13.78 -2.31 4.26
C LYS A 62 13.58 -2.13 5.77
N ASP A 63 14.20 -1.10 6.36
CA ASP A 63 14.16 -0.84 7.79
C ASP A 63 12.89 -0.10 8.21
N TRP A 64 12.18 -0.67 9.17
CA TRP A 64 11.10 0.03 9.85
C TRP A 64 11.65 1.20 10.69
N LYS A 65 11.04 2.38 10.56
CA LYS A 65 11.27 3.51 11.48
C LYS A 65 9.94 3.93 12.10
N PRO A 66 9.88 4.25 13.41
CA PRO A 66 8.65 4.74 14.04
C PRO A 66 8.08 5.99 13.37
N SER A 67 8.90 6.79 12.69
CA SER A 67 8.48 8.00 11.95
C SER A 67 7.84 7.72 10.60
N VAL A 68 7.83 6.46 10.13
CA VAL A 68 7.16 6.09 8.86
C VAL A 68 5.66 6.39 8.98
N THR A 69 5.12 7.05 7.96
CA THR A 69 3.71 7.47 7.86
C THR A 69 2.90 6.47 7.04
N ILE A 70 1.56 6.49 7.19
CA ILE A 70 0.66 5.67 6.36
C ILE A 70 0.87 6.00 4.86
N LYS A 71 1.08 7.28 4.53
CA LYS A 71 1.39 7.75 3.18
C LYS A 71 2.64 7.09 2.60
N GLN A 72 3.71 7.01 3.38
CA GLN A 72 4.95 6.37 2.94
C GLN A 72 4.79 4.87 2.75
N ILE A 73 4.08 4.19 3.67
CA ILE A 73 3.80 2.75 3.54
C ILE A 73 3.07 2.46 2.24
N LEU A 74 1.95 3.15 1.98
CA LEU A 74 1.14 2.89 0.79
C LEU A 74 1.87 3.26 -0.51
N LYS A 75 2.66 4.32 -0.52
CA LYS A 75 3.53 4.65 -1.67
C LYS A 75 4.59 3.59 -1.91
N GLY A 76 5.18 3.06 -0.84
CA GLY A 76 6.08 1.92 -0.89
C GLY A 76 5.50 0.70 -1.58
N ILE A 77 4.29 0.32 -1.17
CA ILE A 77 3.59 -0.80 -1.77
C ILE A 77 3.29 -0.51 -3.24
N GLN A 78 2.86 0.71 -3.59
CA GLN A 78 2.69 1.11 -5.00
C GLN A 78 4.01 0.96 -5.80
N ASP A 79 5.15 1.35 -5.22
CA ASP A 79 6.46 1.23 -5.84
C ASP A 79 6.87 -0.25 -6.02
N LEU A 80 6.57 -1.13 -5.06
CA LEU A 80 6.83 -2.57 -5.15
C LEU A 80 5.96 -3.27 -6.21
N LEU A 81 4.72 -2.82 -6.41
CA LEU A 81 3.84 -3.34 -7.46
C LEU A 81 4.35 -3.00 -8.87
N ASP A 82 5.01 -1.86 -9.02
CA ASP A 82 5.59 -1.39 -10.29
C ASP A 82 6.99 -1.98 -10.54
N ALA A 83 7.79 -2.11 -9.49
CA ALA A 83 9.15 -2.63 -9.51
C ALA A 83 9.35 -3.73 -8.45
N PRO A 84 9.02 -5.00 -8.78
CA PRO A 84 9.16 -6.12 -7.86
C PRO A 84 10.61 -6.33 -7.38
N ASN A 85 10.79 -6.69 -6.11
CA ASN A 85 12.10 -7.00 -5.56
C ASN A 85 12.51 -8.46 -5.89
N MET A 86 13.37 -8.65 -6.88
CA MET A 86 13.85 -9.99 -7.28
C MET A 86 14.81 -10.65 -6.28
N ASN A 87 15.38 -9.88 -5.35
CA ASN A 87 16.31 -10.40 -4.33
C ASN A 87 15.58 -10.98 -3.11
N ASP A 88 14.26 -10.79 -3.03
CA ASP A 88 13.43 -11.18 -1.90
C ASP A 88 12.07 -11.70 -2.38
N PRO A 89 12.05 -12.84 -3.10
CA PRO A 89 10.84 -13.34 -3.74
C PRO A 89 9.86 -13.89 -2.70
N ALA A 90 8.74 -13.19 -2.50
CA ALA A 90 7.66 -13.64 -1.62
C ALA A 90 6.74 -14.70 -2.26
N GLN A 91 6.65 -14.74 -3.59
CA GLN A 91 5.80 -15.67 -4.34
C GLN A 91 6.56 -16.32 -5.49
N ARG A 92 6.53 -17.65 -5.58
CA ARG A 92 7.30 -18.43 -6.56
C ARG A 92 6.86 -18.20 -8.01
N GLU A 93 5.57 -18.33 -8.30
CA GLU A 93 5.06 -18.27 -9.68
C GLU A 93 5.30 -16.90 -10.33
N PRO A 94 4.90 -15.75 -9.73
CA PRO A 94 5.19 -14.43 -10.31
C PRO A 94 6.69 -14.15 -10.44
N TYR A 95 7.52 -14.68 -9.53
CA TYR A 95 8.98 -14.57 -9.63
C TYR A 95 9.53 -15.32 -10.84
N LEU A 96 9.10 -16.57 -11.06
CA LEU A 96 9.54 -17.36 -12.22
C LEU A 96 9.05 -16.75 -13.53
N ASP A 97 7.80 -16.27 -13.57
CA ASP A 97 7.27 -15.58 -14.75
C ASP A 97 8.07 -14.31 -15.04
N LEU A 98 8.38 -13.48 -14.02
CA LEU A 98 9.18 -12.28 -14.21
C LEU A 98 10.62 -12.60 -14.67
N LYS A 99 11.22 -13.65 -14.11
CA LYS A 99 12.61 -14.05 -14.40
C LYS A 99 12.78 -14.70 -15.78
N ASN A 100 11.85 -15.59 -16.15
CA ASN A 100 12.00 -16.45 -17.31
C ASN A 100 11.08 -16.05 -18.47
N THR A 101 9.90 -15.49 -18.21
CA THR A 101 8.87 -15.18 -19.20
C THR A 101 8.19 -13.82 -18.96
N PRO A 102 8.91 -12.69 -19.06
CA PRO A 102 8.41 -11.37 -18.64
C PRO A 102 7.09 -10.94 -19.31
N ASP A 103 6.82 -11.40 -20.53
CA ASP A 103 5.57 -11.10 -21.23
C ASP A 103 4.35 -11.81 -20.62
N VAL A 104 4.53 -13.03 -20.11
CA VAL A 104 3.48 -13.77 -19.37
C VAL A 104 3.17 -13.03 -18.07
N TYR A 105 4.22 -12.62 -17.34
CA TYR A 105 4.08 -11.80 -16.14
C TYR A 105 3.25 -10.53 -16.42
N LYS A 106 3.65 -9.74 -17.43
CA LYS A 106 2.94 -8.51 -17.82
C LYS A 106 1.47 -8.77 -18.19
N ARG A 107 1.17 -9.87 -18.91
CA ARG A 107 -0.22 -10.23 -19.25
C ARG A 107 -1.05 -10.56 -18.01
N LYS A 108 -0.52 -11.36 -17.08
CA LYS A 108 -1.19 -11.70 -15.82
C LYS A 108 -1.44 -10.47 -14.96
N VAL A 109 -0.44 -9.59 -14.82
CA VAL A 109 -0.58 -8.32 -14.08
C VAL A 109 -1.70 -7.45 -14.68
N ARG A 110 -1.77 -7.32 -16.01
CA ARG A 110 -2.87 -6.59 -16.67
C ARG A 110 -4.23 -7.20 -16.40
N GLN A 111 -4.36 -8.53 -16.44
CA GLN A 111 -5.62 -9.21 -16.12
C GLN A 111 -6.05 -8.99 -14.68
N ILE A 112 -5.11 -9.03 -13.72
CA ILE A 112 -5.39 -8.74 -12.32
C ILE A 112 -5.81 -7.27 -12.16
N ALA A 113 -5.11 -6.33 -12.78
CA ALA A 113 -5.48 -4.91 -12.74
C ALA A 113 -6.89 -4.66 -13.28
N LEU A 114 -7.26 -5.32 -14.39
CA LEU A 114 -8.61 -5.23 -14.96
C LEU A 114 -9.68 -5.77 -14.00
N LYS A 115 -9.41 -6.90 -13.33
CA LYS A 115 -10.35 -7.50 -12.35
C LYS A 115 -10.58 -6.62 -11.13
N ASN A 116 -9.62 -5.78 -10.76
CA ASN A 116 -9.69 -4.91 -9.58
C ASN A 116 -10.09 -3.46 -9.91
N ARG A 117 -10.57 -3.18 -11.13
CA ARG A 117 -10.90 -1.81 -11.57
C ARG A 117 -12.14 -1.23 -10.89
N ASP A 118 -13.09 -2.09 -10.51
CA ASP A 118 -14.43 -1.70 -10.05
C ASP A 118 -14.73 -2.13 -8.59
N THR A 119 -13.70 -2.59 -7.87
CA THR A 119 -13.74 -2.89 -6.42
C THR A 119 -13.28 -1.70 -5.58
#